data_AF-A0A420AIU9-F1
#
_entry.id   AF-A0A420AIU9-F1
#
_cell.length_a   1.000
_cell.length_b   1.000
_cell.length_c   1.000
_cell.angle_alpha   90.00
_cell.angle_beta   90.00
_cell.angle_gamma   90.00
#
_symmetry.space_group_name_H-M   'P 1'
#
loop_
_entity.id
_entity.type
_entity.pdbx_description
1 polymer ?
#
loop_
_entity_poly.entity_id
_entity_poly.type
_entity_poly.pdbx_seq_one_letter_code
_entity_poly.pdbx_strand_id
1 'polypeptide(L)'
;MKKILITFGTRPLAMRIARKLSGSFEVLYASSEEIPELLLKSGNYAAIPKGLLPTFAHEVLKLSLDQKVDYVLPLGGFELEPLAEAKVLFEEYQISVLVPDKDFLETFSIIENPPADLPYVLLSKGNNLLGEEIYESTLDGLMITSDSAEEFALVCVSK
;
A
#
# COMPACT_ATOMS: atom_id res chain seq x y z
N MET A 1 0.08 -9.62 -16.35
CA MET A 1 0.55 -9.61 -14.95
C MET A 1 -0.02 -8.35 -14.33
N LYS A 2 -0.54 -8.41 -13.10
CA LYS A 2 -1.07 -7.21 -12.44
C LYS A 2 0.06 -6.32 -11.92
N LYS A 3 -0.20 -5.03 -11.77
CA LYS A 3 0.77 -4.02 -11.36
C LYS A 3 0.37 -3.40 -10.02
N ILE A 4 1.34 -3.26 -9.14
CA ILE A 4 1.16 -2.66 -7.82
C ILE A 4 2.11 -1.48 -7.62
N LEU A 5 1.57 -0.34 -7.22
CA LEU A 5 2.32 0.84 -6.79
C LEU A 5 2.46 0.83 -5.27
N ILE A 6 3.69 0.80 -4.76
CA ILE A 6 3.98 0.83 -3.32
C ILE A 6 4.54 2.20 -2.97
N THR A 7 3.86 2.95 -2.10
CA THR A 7 4.39 4.24 -1.59
C THR A 7 5.49 4.00 -0.54
N PHE A 8 6.22 5.06 -0.15
CA PHE A 8 7.42 4.93 0.67
C PHE A 8 8.41 3.89 0.10
N GLY A 9 8.49 3.82 -1.24
CA GLY A 9 9.19 2.76 -1.95
C GLY A 9 10.71 2.70 -1.74
N THR A 10 11.28 3.74 -1.14
CA THR A 10 12.68 3.83 -0.70
C THR A 10 12.92 3.19 0.67
N ARG A 11 11.87 2.83 1.42
CA ARG A 11 11.99 2.29 2.78
C ARG A 11 12.15 0.77 2.80
N PRO A 12 12.82 0.22 3.82
CA PRO A 12 13.03 -1.22 3.95
C PRO A 12 11.74 -2.05 3.93
N LEU A 13 10.64 -1.57 4.53
CA LEU A 13 9.36 -2.28 4.52
C LEU A 13 8.85 -2.47 3.08
N ALA A 14 8.81 -1.40 2.28
CA ALA A 14 8.38 -1.46 0.88
C ALA A 14 9.21 -2.46 0.08
N MET A 15 10.54 -2.44 0.25
CA MET A 15 11.45 -3.37 -0.43
C MET A 15 11.22 -4.83 -0.03
N ARG A 16 10.92 -5.12 1.25
CA ARG A 16 10.60 -6.48 1.71
C ARG A 16 9.30 -6.99 1.11
N ILE A 17 8.25 -6.16 1.12
CA ILE A 17 6.95 -6.52 0.55
C ILE A 17 7.05 -6.70 -0.96
N ALA A 18 7.75 -5.80 -1.66
CA ALA A 18 8.00 -5.91 -3.10
C ALA A 18 8.70 -7.22 -3.50
N ARG A 19 9.69 -7.68 -2.72
CA ARG A 19 10.37 -8.97 -2.96
C ARG A 19 9.42 -10.16 -2.84
N LYS A 20 8.43 -10.10 -1.94
CA LYS A 20 7.40 -11.15 -1.82
C LYS A 20 6.43 -11.11 -3.01
N LEU A 21 6.16 -9.92 -3.55
CA LEU A 21 5.23 -9.71 -4.67
C LEU A 21 5.83 -9.97 -6.05
N SER A 22 7.17 -9.90 -6.21
CA SER A 22 7.83 -9.90 -7.52
C SER A 22 7.62 -11.17 -8.37
N GLY A 23 7.11 -12.26 -7.78
CA GLY A 23 6.71 -13.46 -8.54
C GLY A 23 5.35 -13.34 -9.22
N SER A 24 4.46 -12.46 -8.72
CA SER A 24 3.05 -12.38 -9.13
C SER A 24 2.66 -11.00 -9.66
N PHE A 25 3.45 -9.97 -9.36
CA PHE A 25 3.17 -8.57 -9.71
C PHE A 25 4.36 -7.87 -10.36
N GLU A 26 4.05 -6.97 -11.28
CA GLU A 26 4.96 -5.88 -11.65
C GLU A 26 4.91 -4.82 -10.53
N VAL A 27 6.05 -4.54 -9.90
CA VAL A 27 6.12 -3.61 -8.77
C VAL A 27 6.67 -2.26 -9.21
N LEU A 28 5.91 -1.21 -8.96
CA LEU A 28 6.33 0.18 -9.03
C LEU A 28 6.45 0.78 -7.64
N TYR A 29 7.32 1.77 -7.51
CA TYR A 29 7.59 2.47 -6.27
C TYR A 29 7.24 3.95 -6.42
N ALA A 30 6.64 4.52 -5.38
CA ALA A 30 6.55 5.95 -5.25
C ALA A 30 7.02 6.42 -3.88
N SER A 31 7.55 7.63 -3.80
CA SER A 31 7.89 8.23 -2.51
C SER A 31 7.75 9.76 -2.55
N SER A 32 7.36 10.32 -1.42
CA SER A 32 7.46 11.77 -1.17
C SER A 32 8.78 12.17 -0.51
N GLU A 33 9.58 11.18 -0.12
CA GLU A 33 10.96 11.36 0.31
C GLU A 33 11.88 11.53 -0.91
N GLU A 34 13.10 11.99 -0.66
CA GLU A 34 14.11 12.10 -1.70
C GLU A 34 14.42 10.73 -2.32
N ILE A 35 14.27 10.65 -3.64
CA ILE A 35 14.60 9.46 -4.42
C ILE A 35 15.90 9.74 -5.18
N PRO A 36 16.95 8.91 -5.01
CA PRO A 36 18.17 9.04 -5.80
C PRO A 36 17.89 9.08 -7.30
N GLU A 37 18.52 10.00 -8.04
CA GLU A 37 18.31 10.16 -9.49
C GLU A 37 18.50 8.85 -10.26
N LEU A 38 19.43 7.99 -9.83
CA LEU A 38 19.68 6.70 -10.46
C LEU A 38 18.44 5.79 -10.42
N LEU A 39 17.69 5.81 -9.31
CA LEU A 39 16.46 5.04 -9.17
C LEU A 39 15.33 5.66 -10.00
N LEU A 40 15.22 6.99 -10.06
CA LEU A 40 14.25 7.66 -10.94
C LEU A 40 14.49 7.29 -12.41
N LYS A 41 15.76 7.25 -12.86
CA LYS A 41 16.14 6.87 -14.23
C LYS A 41 15.83 5.41 -14.56
N SER A 42 15.59 4.54 -13.57
CA SER A 42 15.18 3.14 -13.81
C SER A 42 13.76 3.00 -14.37
N GLY A 43 12.92 4.04 -14.22
CA GLY A 43 11.51 4.02 -14.62
C GLY A 43 10.57 3.33 -13.62
N ASN A 44 11.09 2.62 -12.61
CA ASN A 44 10.29 1.92 -11.60
C ASN A 44 9.98 2.77 -10.37
N TYR A 45 10.53 3.97 -10.28
CA TYR A 45 10.35 4.91 -9.18
C TYR A 45 9.71 6.21 -9.67
N ALA A 46 8.73 6.71 -8.92
CA ALA A 46 8.09 8.00 -9.15
C ALA A 46 8.11 8.86 -7.88
N ALA A 47 8.29 10.17 -8.05
CA ALA A 47 8.09 11.12 -6.97
C ALA A 47 6.59 11.42 -6.84
N ILE A 48 6.09 11.50 -5.60
CA ILE A 48 4.72 11.89 -5.27
C ILE A 48 4.74 13.00 -4.20
N PRO A 49 3.70 13.85 -4.10
CA PRO A 49 3.59 14.80 -3.01
C PRO A 49 3.47 14.11 -1.64
N LYS A 50 3.69 14.86 -0.55
CA LYS A 50 3.43 14.37 0.81
C LYS A 50 1.93 14.07 0.99
N GLY A 51 1.62 12.99 1.69
CA GLY A 51 0.25 12.50 1.92
C GLY A 51 -0.74 13.52 2.49
N LEU A 52 -0.26 14.44 3.33
CA LEU A 52 -1.09 15.49 3.94
C LEU A 52 -1.39 16.68 3.00
N LEU A 53 -0.83 16.71 1.79
CA LEU A 53 -1.14 17.76 0.82
C LEU A 53 -2.50 17.48 0.16
N PRO A 54 -3.35 18.50 -0.06
CA PRO A 54 -4.68 18.32 -0.65
C PRO A 54 -4.67 17.65 -2.04
N THR A 55 -3.57 17.76 -2.78
CA THR A 55 -3.42 17.18 -4.12
C THR A 55 -2.93 15.73 -4.10
N PHE A 56 -2.63 15.16 -2.92
CA PHE A 56 -1.96 13.87 -2.82
C PHE A 56 -2.71 12.73 -3.50
N ALA A 57 -3.96 12.49 -3.11
CA ALA A 57 -4.75 11.40 -3.68
C ALA A 57 -4.93 11.56 -5.20
N HIS A 58 -5.10 12.80 -5.69
CA HIS A 58 -5.22 13.10 -7.11
C HIS A 58 -3.92 12.81 -7.89
N GLU A 59 -2.76 13.18 -7.35
CA GLU A 59 -1.47 12.90 -7.99
C GLU A 59 -1.13 11.41 -7.97
N VAL A 60 -1.47 10.69 -6.89
CA VAL A 60 -1.35 9.22 -6.83
C VAL A 60 -2.29 8.55 -7.84
N LEU A 61 -3.53 9.02 -7.96
CA LEU A 61 -4.48 8.51 -8.95
C LEU A 61 -3.97 8.72 -10.38
N LYS A 62 -3.53 9.95 -10.69
CA LYS A 62 -2.96 10.28 -12.00
C LYS A 62 -1.77 9.39 -12.33
N LEU A 63 -0.84 9.23 -11.38
CA LEU A 63 0.31 8.32 -11.54
C LEU A 63 -0.16 6.88 -11.81
N SER A 64 -1.14 6.39 -11.06
CA SER A 64 -1.69 5.05 -11.23
C SER A 64 -2.35 4.85 -12.61
N LEU A 65 -3.04 5.87 -13.12
CA LEU A 65 -3.61 5.86 -14.48
C LEU A 65 -2.52 5.85 -15.55
N ASP A 66 -1.54 6.75 -15.45
CA ASP A 66 -0.43 6.86 -16.40
C ASP A 66 0.38 5.55 -16.49
N GLN A 67 0.52 4.86 -15.35
CA GLN A 67 1.29 3.63 -15.23
C GLN A 67 0.46 2.34 -15.37
N LYS A 68 -0.87 2.46 -15.50
CA LYS A 68 -1.83 1.33 -15.55
C LYS A 68 -1.69 0.40 -14.34
N VAL A 69 -1.71 0.98 -13.15
CA VAL A 69 -1.61 0.28 -11.87
C VAL A 69 -2.95 -0.35 -11.52
N ASP A 70 -2.95 -1.62 -11.09
CA ASP A 70 -4.14 -2.32 -10.60
C ASP A 70 -4.33 -2.14 -9.09
N TYR A 71 -3.23 -2.00 -8.34
CA TYR A 71 -3.24 -1.88 -6.87
C TYR A 71 -2.36 -0.74 -6.37
N VAL A 72 -2.84 0.04 -5.41
CA VAL A 72 -2.03 1.01 -4.66
C VAL A 72 -1.88 0.53 -3.23
N LEU A 73 -0.65 0.29 -2.80
CA LEU A 73 -0.31 -0.03 -1.41
C LEU A 73 0.31 1.21 -0.74
N PRO A 74 -0.48 1.99 0.02
CA PRO A 74 0.08 3.02 0.86
C PRO A 74 0.80 2.42 2.07
N LEU A 75 2.04 2.82 2.29
CA LEU A 75 2.81 2.43 3.47
C LEU A 75 3.06 3.59 4.42
N GLY A 76 2.88 4.85 4.03
CA GLY A 76 2.99 5.97 4.96
C GLY A 76 1.76 6.08 5.86
N GLY A 77 1.94 6.15 7.18
CA GLY A 77 0.80 6.28 8.10
C GLY A 77 -0.09 7.49 7.81
N PHE A 78 0.48 8.61 7.36
CA PHE A 78 -0.26 9.82 6.98
C PHE A 78 -0.87 9.79 5.56
N GLU A 79 -0.62 8.72 4.80
CA GLU A 79 -1.21 8.51 3.47
C GLU A 79 -2.52 7.72 3.55
N LEU A 80 -2.74 7.00 4.66
CA LEU A 80 -3.84 6.06 4.84
C LEU A 80 -5.20 6.76 4.76
N GLU A 81 -5.43 7.78 5.58
CA GLU A 81 -6.72 8.49 5.63
C GLU A 81 -7.06 9.20 4.30
N PRO A 82 -6.16 10.00 3.69
CA PRO A 82 -6.45 10.62 2.39
C PRO A 82 -6.78 9.62 1.28
N LEU A 83 -6.13 8.45 1.28
CA LEU A 83 -6.39 7.42 0.27
C LEU A 83 -7.63 6.58 0.58
N ALA A 84 -7.97 6.38 1.86
CA ALA A 84 -9.24 5.77 2.25
C ALA A 84 -10.42 6.65 1.85
N GLU A 85 -10.32 7.97 2.04
CA GLU A 85 -11.33 8.94 1.55
C GLU A 85 -11.50 8.91 0.04
N ALA A 86 -10.38 8.79 -0.70
CA ALA A 86 -10.38 8.76 -2.15
C ALA A 86 -10.67 7.38 -2.75
N LYS A 87 -10.83 6.32 -1.94
CA LYS A 87 -10.89 4.93 -2.42
C LYS A 87 -11.97 4.70 -3.49
N VAL A 88 -13.16 5.27 -3.30
CA VAL A 88 -14.27 5.21 -4.27
C VAL A 88 -13.85 5.77 -5.63
N LEU A 89 -13.13 6.90 -5.65
CA LEU A 89 -12.64 7.51 -6.88
C LEU A 89 -11.66 6.60 -7.63
N PHE A 90 -10.78 5.88 -6.92
CA PHE A 90 -9.87 4.92 -7.54
C PHE A 90 -10.63 3.70 -8.10
N GLU A 91 -11.65 3.23 -7.39
CA GLU A 91 -12.49 2.09 -7.83
C GLU A 91 -13.25 2.38 -9.13
N GLU A 92 -13.63 3.62 -9.40
CA GLU A 92 -14.22 4.03 -10.69
C GLU A 92 -13.31 3.70 -11.89
N TYR A 93 -11.99 3.66 -11.66
CA TYR A 93 -10.97 3.31 -12.65
C TYR A 93 -10.43 1.88 -12.49
N GLN A 94 -11.10 1.03 -11.69
CA GLN A 94 -10.71 -0.35 -11.41
C GLN A 94 -9.35 -0.47 -10.69
N ILE A 95 -8.97 0.56 -9.94
CA ILE A 95 -7.74 0.58 -9.15
C ILE A 95 -8.10 0.29 -7.69
N SER A 96 -7.54 -0.78 -7.13
CA SER A 96 -7.79 -1.18 -5.74
C SER A 96 -6.77 -0.51 -4.81
N VAL A 97 -7.25 0.38 -3.94
CA VAL A 97 -6.41 0.98 -2.89
C VAL A 97 -6.41 0.05 -1.67
N LEU A 98 -5.24 -0.47 -1.33
CA LEU A 98 -5.02 -1.42 -0.25
C LEU A 98 -4.89 -0.71 1.09
N VAL A 99 -6.02 -0.15 1.53
CA VAL A 99 -6.20 0.50 2.83
C VAL A 99 -7.61 0.20 3.35
N PRO A 100 -7.81 -0.01 4.67
CA PRO A 100 -9.15 -0.17 5.21
C PRO A 100 -10.02 1.05 4.90
N ASP A 101 -11.34 0.85 4.84
CA ASP A 101 -12.25 1.97 4.69
C ASP A 101 -12.13 2.92 5.90
N LYS A 102 -12.44 4.20 5.69
CA LYS A 102 -12.23 5.25 6.68
C LYS A 102 -12.84 4.92 8.05
N ASP A 103 -14.07 4.39 8.04
CA ASP A 103 -14.80 4.03 9.26
C ASP A 103 -14.07 2.95 10.07
N PHE A 104 -13.32 2.07 9.41
CA PHE A 104 -12.52 1.05 10.08
C PHE A 104 -11.16 1.57 10.54
N LEU A 105 -10.52 2.48 9.79
CA LEU A 105 -9.20 3.02 10.12
C LEU A 105 -9.11 3.58 11.55
N GLU A 106 -10.16 4.26 12.02
CA GLU A 106 -10.21 4.82 13.38
C GLU A 106 -10.22 3.76 14.50
N THR A 107 -10.56 2.53 14.16
CA THR A 107 -10.71 1.40 15.10
C THR A 107 -9.54 0.41 15.05
N PHE A 108 -8.69 0.50 14.03
CA PHE A 108 -7.56 -0.41 13.85
C PHE A 108 -6.39 -0.08 14.79
N SER A 109 -5.80 -1.14 15.36
CA SER A 109 -4.45 -1.02 15.93
C SER A 109 -3.43 -0.84 14.81
N ILE A 110 -2.57 0.17 14.92
CA ILE A 110 -1.51 0.46 13.95
C ILE A 110 -0.15 0.11 14.54
N ILE A 111 0.64 -0.64 13.78
CA ILE A 111 2.05 -0.93 14.09
C ILE A 111 2.92 -0.17 13.10
N GLU A 112 3.60 0.85 13.61
CA GLU A 112 4.54 1.64 12.84
C GLU A 112 5.93 1.01 12.86
N ASN A 113 6.62 1.01 11.70
CA ASN A 113 7.99 0.51 11.54
C ASN A 113 8.20 -0.89 12.16
N PRO A 114 7.41 -1.90 11.74
CA PRO A 114 7.51 -3.24 12.30
C PRO A 114 8.91 -3.86 12.12
N PRO A 115 9.29 -4.80 13.00
CA PRO A 115 10.41 -5.70 12.80
C PRO A 115 10.38 -6.40 11.42
N ALA A 116 11.56 -6.80 10.93
CA ALA A 116 11.71 -7.32 9.57
C ALA A 116 10.93 -8.60 9.28
N ASP A 117 10.80 -9.49 10.28
CA ASP A 117 10.38 -10.89 10.09
C ASP A 117 8.98 -11.19 10.62
N LEU A 118 8.08 -10.21 10.61
CA LEU A 118 6.68 -10.45 10.96
C LEU A 118 5.93 -11.19 9.85
N PRO A 119 4.94 -12.04 10.19
CA PRO A 119 4.10 -12.75 9.23
C PRO A 119 3.08 -11.79 8.58
N TYR A 120 3.56 -10.98 7.65
CA TYR A 120 2.71 -10.02 6.94
C TYR A 120 1.69 -10.74 6.05
N VAL A 121 0.46 -10.23 6.06
CA VAL A 121 -0.57 -10.50 5.06
C VAL A 121 -0.89 -9.21 4.32
N LEU A 122 -1.12 -9.28 3.01
CA LEU A 122 -1.54 -8.12 2.22
C LEU A 122 -2.95 -8.42 1.71
N LEU A 123 -3.95 -7.82 2.32
CA LEU A 123 -5.32 -8.15 2.00
C LEU A 123 -5.86 -7.25 0.89
N SER A 124 -6.61 -7.85 -0.03
CA SER A 124 -7.52 -7.15 -0.94
C SER A 124 -8.90 -7.77 -0.85
N LYS A 125 -9.85 -7.06 -0.21
CA LYS A 125 -11.19 -7.55 0.12
C LYS A 125 -11.15 -8.95 0.74
N GLY A 126 -10.26 -9.16 1.71
CA GLY A 126 -10.04 -10.44 2.41
C GLY A 126 -9.13 -11.45 1.71
N ASN A 127 -8.78 -11.26 0.43
CA ASN A 127 -7.84 -12.15 -0.28
C ASN A 127 -6.39 -11.79 0.04
N ASN A 128 -5.57 -12.75 0.46
CA ASN A 128 -4.15 -12.50 0.69
C ASN A 128 -3.37 -12.45 -0.64
N LEU A 129 -2.82 -11.29 -0.98
CA LEU A 129 -2.00 -11.08 -2.18
C LEU A 129 -0.56 -11.58 -2.02
N LEU A 130 -0.12 -11.91 -0.80
CA LEU A 130 1.20 -12.50 -0.52
C LEU A 130 1.17 -14.03 -0.41
N GLY A 131 -0.01 -14.65 -0.42
CA GLY A 131 -0.21 -16.07 -0.17
C GLY A 131 -1.45 -16.60 -0.87
N GLU A 132 -1.98 -17.72 -0.38
CA GLU A 132 -3.18 -18.37 -0.94
C GLU A 132 -4.38 -18.29 0.03
N GLU A 133 -4.17 -17.75 1.24
CA GLU A 133 -5.19 -17.64 2.26
C GLU A 133 -6.30 -16.64 1.87
N ILE A 134 -7.53 -16.99 2.22
CA ILE A 134 -8.71 -16.13 2.09
C ILE A 134 -9.28 -15.98 3.49
N TYR A 135 -9.46 -14.74 3.92
CA TYR A 135 -10.05 -14.40 5.22
C TYR A 135 -11.51 -14.02 5.02
N GLU A 136 -12.37 -14.40 5.97
CA GLU A 136 -13.77 -13.96 6.02
C GLU A 136 -13.86 -12.48 6.46
N SER A 137 -13.30 -11.58 5.65
CA SER A 137 -13.29 -10.14 5.89
C SER A 137 -13.33 -9.38 4.57
N THR A 138 -13.70 -8.10 4.61
CA THR A 138 -13.60 -7.19 3.46
C THR A 138 -12.38 -6.29 3.57
N LEU A 139 -11.40 -6.67 4.39
CA LEU A 139 -10.26 -5.81 4.71
C LEU A 139 -9.31 -5.66 3.53
N ASP A 140 -8.73 -4.46 3.46
CA ASP A 140 -7.72 -4.08 2.49
C ASP A 140 -6.50 -3.53 3.24
N GLY A 141 -5.29 -3.89 2.83
CA GLY A 141 -4.06 -3.31 3.36
C GLY A 141 -3.04 -4.32 3.90
N LEU A 142 -1.87 -3.80 4.27
CA LEU A 142 -0.78 -4.59 4.84
C LEU A 142 -1.00 -4.77 6.34
N MET A 143 -1.11 -6.01 6.79
CA MET A 143 -1.44 -6.33 8.18
C MET A 143 -0.51 -7.38 8.75
N ILE A 144 -0.54 -7.51 10.07
CA ILE A 144 -0.18 -8.74 10.76
C ILE A 144 -1.43 -9.35 11.38
N THR A 145 -1.45 -10.67 11.48
CA THR A 145 -2.52 -11.42 12.16
C THR A 145 -2.04 -11.84 13.54
N SER A 146 -2.96 -11.97 14.49
CA SER A 146 -2.72 -12.73 15.72
C SER A 146 -2.48 -14.22 15.40
N ASP A 147 -1.93 -14.96 16.37
CA ASP A 147 -1.76 -16.42 16.26
C ASP A 147 -3.10 -17.17 16.08
N SER A 148 -4.22 -16.56 16.51
CA SER A 148 -5.58 -17.09 16.27
C SER A 148 -6.16 -16.73 14.91
N ALA A 149 -5.50 -15.85 14.14
CA ALA A 149 -5.99 -15.27 12.88
C ALA A 149 -7.32 -14.50 12.99
N GLU A 150 -7.73 -14.13 14.20
CA GLU A 150 -8.98 -13.41 14.47
C GLU A 150 -8.79 -11.89 14.58
N GLU A 151 -7.57 -11.45 14.91
CA GLU A 151 -7.25 -10.03 15.09
C GLU A 151 -6.21 -9.59 14.07
N PHE A 152 -6.42 -8.40 13.51
CA PHE A 152 -5.51 -7.77 12.56
C PHE A 152 -4.99 -6.45 13.11
N ALA A 153 -3.70 -6.20 12.92
CA ALA A 153 -3.10 -4.89 13.12
C ALA A 153 -2.57 -4.36 11.79
N LEU A 154 -2.93 -3.12 11.46
CA LEU A 154 -2.49 -2.45 10.25
C LEU A 154 -1.03 -2.05 10.39
N VAL A 155 -0.26 -2.26 9.33
CA VAL A 155 1.18 -1.98 9.30
C VAL A 155 1.46 -0.78 8.42
N CYS A 156 2.27 0.15 8.93
CA CYS A 156 2.77 1.27 8.15
C CYS A 156 4.19 1.68 8.57
N VAL A 157 4.73 2.65 7.84
CA VAL A 157 5.94 3.40 8.16
C VAL A 157 5.52 4.66 8.93
N SER A 158 6.21 4.94 10.04
CA SER A 158 5.94 6.18 10.80
C SER A 158 6.25 7.42 9.98
N LYS A 159 5.74 8.55 10.48
CA LYS A 159 6.20 9.90 10.11
C LYS A 159 7.72 10.05 10.24
#